data_AF-A0A0P4UQ04-F1
#
_entry.id   AF-A0A0P4UQ04-F1
#
_cell.length_a   1.000
_cell.length_b   1.000
_cell.length_c   1.000
_cell.angle_alpha   90.00
_cell.angle_beta   90.00
_cell.angle_gamma   90.00
#
_symmetry.space_group_name_H-M   'P 1'
#
loop_
_entity.id
_entity.type
_entity.pdbx_description
1 polymer ?
#
loop_
_entity_poly.entity_id
_entity_poly.type
_entity_poly.pdbx_seq_one_letter_code
_entity_poly.pdbx_strand_id
1 'polypeptide(L)'
;MSSFVPVGRFFSMGDGRVGQYLSTRVLSVRTPFRRYSRSNDVCYLGFEKLSQAQKFAQSLASSRLRFSVQKSQALTQFPYEIKLYGDTETAKRLAYWDRKDHDRAAQTSRQSSVIAA
;
A
#
# COMPACT_ATOMS: atom_id res chain seq x y z
N MET A 1 11.83 13.92 -6.87
CA MET A 1 12.85 12.92 -6.46
C MET A 1 12.12 11.65 -6.07
N SER A 2 12.15 10.60 -6.89
CA SER A 2 11.55 9.31 -6.52
C SER A 2 12.44 8.66 -5.46
N SER A 3 12.03 8.75 -4.19
CA SER A 3 12.67 7.96 -3.13
C SER A 3 12.46 6.49 -3.43
N PHE A 4 13.54 5.75 -3.68
CA PHE A 4 13.47 4.32 -3.93
C PHE A 4 12.98 3.61 -2.64
N VAL A 5 11.81 2.99 -2.72
CA VAL A 5 11.22 2.24 -1.61
C VAL A 5 11.58 0.76 -1.78
N PRO A 6 12.39 0.15 -0.90
CA PRO A 6 12.78 -1.24 -1.04
C PRO A 6 11.61 -2.18 -0.71
N VAL A 7 10.90 -2.60 -1.75
CA VAL A 7 9.77 -3.55 -1.66
C VAL A 7 10.25 -4.91 -1.14
N GLY A 8 9.48 -5.52 -0.25
CA GLY A 8 9.72 -6.83 0.32
C GLY A 8 10.65 -6.86 1.54
N ARG A 9 11.39 -5.76 1.82
CA ARG A 9 12.27 -5.67 2.99
C ARG A 9 11.52 -5.16 4.21
N PHE A 10 11.84 -5.75 5.37
CA PHE A 10 11.37 -5.27 6.67
C PHE A 10 12.23 -4.10 7.14
N PHE A 11 11.62 -3.15 7.84
CA PHE A 11 12.31 -2.05 8.49
C PHE A 11 11.63 -1.70 9.82
N SER A 12 12.41 -1.19 10.77
CA SER A 12 11.88 -0.71 12.05
C SER A 12 11.18 0.63 11.85
N MET A 13 9.99 0.79 12.45
CA MET A 13 9.27 2.06 12.51
C MET A 13 9.31 2.68 13.92
N GLY A 14 10.15 2.14 14.81
CA GLY A 14 10.16 2.51 16.23
C GLY A 14 8.99 1.93 17.02
N ASP A 15 9.04 2.03 18.35
CA ASP A 15 7.98 1.60 19.27
C ASP A 15 7.57 0.12 19.14
N GLY A 16 8.50 -0.74 18.72
CA GLY A 16 8.23 -2.16 18.45
C GLY A 16 7.37 -2.41 17.20
N ARG A 17 7.23 -1.41 16.31
CA ARG A 17 6.56 -1.54 15.01
C ARG A 17 7.55 -1.93 13.92
N VAL A 18 7.11 -2.83 13.05
CA VAL A 18 7.86 -3.28 11.87
C VAL A 18 7.04 -2.97 10.63
N GLY A 19 7.62 -2.21 9.72
CA GLY A 19 7.07 -1.91 8.40
C GLY A 19 7.62 -2.85 7.33
N GLN A 20 6.80 -3.11 6.32
CA GLN A 20 7.19 -3.80 5.10
C GLN A 20 6.39 -3.24 3.93
N TYR A 21 7.08 -2.71 2.93
CA TYR A 21 6.44 -2.33 1.66
C TYR A 21 6.14 -3.59 0.85
N LEU A 22 4.87 -3.84 0.56
CA LEU A 22 4.43 -4.96 -0.29
C LEU A 22 4.37 -4.53 -1.77
N SER A 23 4.18 -3.23 -2.00
CA SER A 23 4.37 -2.54 -3.28
C SER A 23 4.72 -1.08 -3.02
N THR A 24 4.85 -0.25 -4.05
CA THR A 24 5.16 1.18 -3.89
C THR A 24 4.04 1.93 -3.16
N ARG A 25 2.79 1.47 -3.31
CA ARG A 25 1.56 2.06 -2.72
C ARG A 25 1.07 1.34 -1.47
N VAL A 26 1.61 0.17 -1.15
CA VAL A 26 1.09 -0.68 -0.07
C VAL A 26 2.16 -0.91 1.00
N LEU A 27 1.90 -0.40 2.20
CA LEU A 27 2.75 -0.59 3.38
C LEU A 27 1.99 -1.43 4.42
N SER A 28 2.58 -2.54 4.85
CA SER A 28 2.12 -3.35 5.97
C SER A 28 2.91 -2.98 7.22
N VAL A 29 2.23 -2.71 8.32
CA VAL A 29 2.83 -2.40 9.63
C VAL A 29 2.31 -3.38 10.66
N ARG A 30 3.23 -4.01 11.38
CA ARG A 30 2.93 -5.01 12.42
C ARG A 30 3.55 -4.62 13.74
N THR A 31 3.00 -5.13 14.84
CA THR A 31 3.51 -4.91 16.21
C THR A 31 3.92 -6.22 16.88
N PRO A 32 4.89 -6.97 16.31
CA PRO A 32 5.14 -8.37 16.62
C PRO A 32 5.43 -8.67 18.10
N PHE A 33 5.90 -7.68 18.85
CA PHE A 33 6.28 -7.84 20.27
C PHE A 33 5.11 -7.64 21.26
N ARG A 34 3.89 -7.29 20.79
CA ARG A 34 2.72 -7.16 21.66
C ARG A 34 1.93 -8.48 21.69
N ARG A 35 1.67 -9.01 22.90
CA ARG A 35 1.03 -10.33 23.12
C ARG A 35 -0.39 -10.51 22.54
N TYR A 36 -1.05 -9.42 22.10
CA TYR A 36 -2.37 -9.43 21.46
C TYR A 36 -2.35 -8.91 20.00
N SER A 37 -1.19 -8.94 19.34
CA SER A 37 -0.84 -8.08 18.19
C SER A 37 -1.63 -8.24 16.88
N ARG A 38 -2.34 -9.35 16.60
CA ARG A 38 -2.95 -9.49 15.26
C ARG A 38 -4.05 -8.46 14.98
N SER A 39 -4.74 -7.97 16.01
CA SER A 39 -5.74 -6.89 15.87
C SER A 39 -5.13 -5.50 15.61
N ASN A 40 -3.81 -5.37 15.83
CA ASN A 40 -3.08 -4.10 15.74
C ASN A 40 -2.24 -4.01 14.47
N ASP A 41 -2.30 -5.02 13.60
CA ASP A 41 -1.71 -4.93 12.28
C ASP A 41 -2.48 -3.87 11.47
N VAL A 42 -1.73 -3.00 10.82
CA VAL A 42 -2.26 -1.89 10.04
C VAL A 42 -1.68 -1.96 8.65
N CYS A 43 -2.50 -1.74 7.64
CA CYS A 43 -2.04 -1.51 6.29
C CYS A 43 -2.32 -0.06 5.88
N TYR A 44 -1.36 0.56 5.20
CA TYR A 44 -1.52 1.85 4.56
C TYR A 44 -1.53 1.66 3.05
N LEU A 45 -2.48 2.31 2.39
CA LEU A 45 -2.69 2.30 0.94
C LEU A 45 -2.60 3.73 0.40
N GLY A 46 -1.67 3.99 -0.50
CA GLY A 46 -1.38 5.33 -1.02
C GLY A 46 -2.14 5.65 -2.31
N PHE A 47 -2.65 6.89 -2.40
CA PHE A 47 -3.41 7.39 -3.54
C PHE A 47 -2.95 8.80 -3.94
N GLU A 48 -2.83 9.02 -5.25
CA GLU A 48 -2.50 10.33 -5.83
C GLU A 48 -3.69 11.30 -5.80
N LYS A 49 -4.92 10.77 -5.89
CA LYS A 49 -6.15 11.56 -5.99
C LYS A 49 -7.12 11.17 -4.88
N LEU A 50 -7.73 12.17 -4.23
CA LEU A 50 -8.73 11.96 -3.19
C LEU A 50 -9.92 11.15 -3.69
N SER A 51 -10.39 11.42 -4.91
CA SER A 51 -11.52 10.72 -5.50
C SER A 51 -11.27 9.22 -5.69
N GLN A 52 -10.03 8.82 -5.98
CA GLN A 52 -9.65 7.41 -6.05
C GLN A 52 -9.68 6.76 -4.66
N ALA A 53 -9.12 7.44 -3.65
CA ALA A 53 -9.16 6.96 -2.26
C ALA A 53 -10.61 6.81 -1.77
N GLN A 54 -11.49 7.78 -2.07
CA GLN A 54 -12.91 7.72 -1.68
C GLN A 54 -13.66 6.59 -2.37
N LYS A 55 -13.46 6.38 -3.68
CA LYS A 55 -14.05 5.25 -4.41
C LYS A 55 -13.60 3.92 -3.83
N PHE A 56 -12.31 3.81 -3.50
CA PHE A 56 -11.78 2.60 -2.89
C PHE A 56 -12.34 2.37 -1.47
N ALA A 57 -12.45 3.43 -0.68
CA ALA A 57 -13.09 3.39 0.64
C ALA A 57 -14.54 2.91 0.58
N GLN A 58 -15.32 3.30 -0.43
CA GLN A 58 -16.68 2.78 -0.64
C GLN A 58 -16.66 1.25 -0.87
N SER A 59 -15.70 0.74 -1.64
CA SER A 59 -15.50 -0.71 -1.83
C SER A 59 -15.06 -1.43 -0.55
N LEU A 60 -14.30 -0.79 0.33
CA LEU A 60 -13.94 -1.37 1.63
C LEU A 60 -15.14 -1.39 2.58
N ALA A 61 -16.00 -0.37 2.54
CA ALA A 61 -17.19 -0.26 3.38
C ALA A 61 -18.18 -1.41 3.13
N SER A 62 -18.36 -1.82 1.87
CA SER A 62 -19.20 -2.98 1.54
C SER A 62 -18.66 -4.30 2.11
N SER A 63 -17.36 -4.37 2.39
CA SER A 63 -16.68 -5.53 2.97
C SER A 63 -16.65 -5.53 4.51
N ARG A 64 -17.33 -4.56 5.17
CA ARG A 64 -17.34 -4.38 6.64
C ARG A 64 -15.95 -4.27 7.29
N LEU A 65 -14.96 -3.82 6.52
CA LEU A 65 -13.61 -3.61 7.00
C LEU A 65 -13.52 -2.30 7.80
N ARG A 66 -12.68 -2.28 8.84
CA ARG A 66 -12.38 -1.07 9.59
C ARG A 66 -11.26 -0.29 8.90
N PHE A 67 -11.54 0.93 8.46
CA PHE A 67 -10.55 1.78 7.81
C PHE A 67 -10.77 3.27 8.12
N SER A 68 -9.76 4.10 7.85
CA SER A 68 -9.87 5.56 7.82
C SER A 68 -9.19 6.12 6.58
N VAL A 69 -9.81 7.12 5.95
CA VAL A 69 -9.22 7.90 4.86
C VAL A 69 -8.59 9.15 5.46
N GLN A 70 -7.32 9.41 5.18
CA GLN A 70 -6.59 10.52 5.78
C GLN A 70 -5.57 11.12 4.80
N LYS A 71 -5.06 12.32 5.12
CA LYS A 71 -3.85 12.83 4.47
C LYS A 71 -2.68 11.91 4.83
N SER A 72 -1.77 11.70 3.89
CA SER A 72 -0.65 10.79 4.11
C SER A 72 0.24 11.21 5.26
N GLN A 73 0.58 10.22 6.09
CA GLN A 73 1.54 10.34 7.18
C GLN A 73 2.58 9.23 7.07
N ALA A 74 2.17 8.01 6.73
CA ALA A 74 3.07 6.87 6.58
C ALA A 74 3.62 6.76 5.15
N LEU A 75 2.78 7.07 4.16
CA LEU A 75 3.12 6.99 2.75
C LEU A 75 3.35 8.39 2.17
N THR A 76 4.44 9.03 2.56
CA THR A 76 4.75 10.44 2.22
C THR A 76 4.88 10.69 0.71
N GLN A 77 5.15 9.67 -0.10
CA GLN A 77 5.14 9.78 -1.56
C GLN A 77 3.74 9.96 -2.18
N PHE A 78 2.66 9.73 -1.43
CA PHE A 78 1.28 9.95 -1.87
C PHE A 78 0.64 11.06 -1.03
N PRO A 79 -0.26 11.88 -1.57
CA PRO A 79 -0.96 12.91 -0.79
C PRO A 79 -2.09 12.35 0.10
N TYR A 80 -2.68 11.22 -0.29
CA TYR A 80 -3.78 10.59 0.44
C TYR A 80 -3.44 9.14 0.77
N GLU A 81 -3.85 8.70 1.95
CA GLU A 81 -3.72 7.31 2.35
C GLU A 81 -4.99 6.76 2.99
N ILE A 82 -5.20 5.47 2.84
CA ILE A 82 -6.20 4.70 3.59
C ILE A 82 -5.46 3.84 4.59
N LYS A 83 -5.83 3.99 5.87
CA LYS A 83 -5.35 3.16 6.96
C LYS A 83 -6.37 2.07 7.24
N LEU A 84 -6.02 0.83 6.92
CA LEU A 84 -6.84 -0.38 7.10
C LEU A 84 -6.37 -1.14 8.34
N TYR A 85 -7.31 -1.60 9.17
CA TYR A 85 -7.00 -2.27 10.44
C TYR A 85 -7.31 -3.76 10.39
N GLY A 86 -6.38 -4.60 10.86
CA GLY A 86 -6.59 -6.02 11.13
C GLY A 86 -6.67 -6.94 9.91
N ASP A 87 -6.60 -6.42 8.68
CA ASP A 87 -6.66 -7.22 7.46
C ASP A 87 -5.38 -7.09 6.62
N THR A 88 -4.49 -8.07 6.79
CA THR A 88 -3.23 -8.16 6.04
C THR A 88 -3.37 -8.91 4.71
N GLU A 89 -4.47 -9.66 4.50
CA GLU A 89 -4.69 -10.39 3.24
C GLU A 89 -5.16 -9.47 2.14
N THR A 90 -6.04 -8.50 2.46
CA THR A 90 -6.42 -7.44 1.53
C THR A 90 -5.20 -6.65 1.07
N ALA A 91 -4.29 -6.31 1.98
CA ALA A 91 -3.03 -5.65 1.65
C ALA A 91 -2.19 -6.44 0.63
N LYS A 92 -2.01 -7.75 0.86
CA LYS A 92 -1.25 -8.62 -0.05
C LYS A 92 -1.89 -8.71 -1.43
N ARG A 93 -3.22 -8.84 -1.50
CA ARG A 93 -3.95 -8.86 -2.78
C ARG A 93 -3.78 -7.56 -3.55
N LEU A 94 -3.90 -6.42 -2.86
CA LEU A 94 -3.71 -5.11 -3.49
C LEU A 94 -2.29 -4.94 -4.00
N ALA A 95 -1.29 -5.32 -3.20
CA ALA A 95 0.10 -5.28 -3.62
C ALA A 95 0.41 -6.23 -4.78
N TYR A 96 -0.29 -7.36 -4.89
CA TYR A 96 -0.17 -8.25 -6.05
C TYR A 96 -0.68 -7.57 -7.32
N TRP A 97 -1.87 -6.99 -7.29
CA TRP A 97 -2.45 -6.30 -8.45
C TRP A 97 -1.66 -5.05 -8.84
N ASP A 98 -1.21 -4.26 -7.86
CA ASP A 98 -0.39 -3.07 -8.10
C ASP A 98 0.92 -3.41 -8.83
N ARG A 99 1.61 -4.49 -8.41
CA ARG A 99 2.81 -4.97 -9.11
C ARG A 99 2.51 -5.44 -10.53
N LYS A 100 1.41 -6.19 -10.72
CA LYS A 100 1.01 -6.70 -12.03
C LYS A 100 0.66 -5.60 -13.02
N ASP A 101 0.03 -4.53 -12.55
CA ASP A 101 -0.27 -3.35 -13.38
C ASP A 101 1.01 -2.58 -13.73
N HIS A 102 1.95 -2.49 -12.80
CA HIS A 102 3.27 -1.90 -13.05
C HIS A 102 4.07 -2.68 -14.10
N ASP A 103 4.08 -4.02 -14.01
CA ASP A 103 4.76 -4.89 -14.96
C ASP A 103 4.15 -4.77 -16.36
N ARG A 104 2.82 -4.69 -16.45
CA ARG A 104 2.11 -4.46 -17.71
C ARG A 104 2.45 -3.10 -18.32
N ALA A 105 2.44 -2.03 -17.52
CA ALA A 105 2.81 -0.70 -18.00
C ALA A 105 4.25 -0.65 -18.53
N ALA A 106 5.18 -1.33 -17.85
CA ALA A 106 6.59 -1.43 -18.28
C ALA A 106 6.78 -2.25 -19.56
N GLN A 107 5.93 -3.27 -19.79
CA GLN A 107 5.94 -4.06 -21.02
C GLN A 107 5.39 -3.25 -22.20
N THR A 108 4.29 -2.53 -22.02
CA THR A 108 3.72 -1.66 -23.07
C THR A 108 4.69 -0.55 -23.46
N SER A 109 5.37 0.08 -22.50
CA SER A 109 6.36 1.11 -22.82
C SER A 109 7.55 0.58 -23.62
N ARG A 110 7.97 -0.67 -23.35
CA ARG A 110 9.03 -1.34 -24.12
C ARG A 110 8.60 -1.72 -25.53
N GLN A 111 7.36 -2.16 -25.72
CA GLN A 111 6.84 -2.45 -27.06
C GLN A 111 6.68 -1.18 -27.90
N SER A 112 6.19 -0.08 -27.32
CA SER A 112 6.08 1.20 -28.05
C SER A 112 7.43 1.76 -28.48
N SER A 113 8.50 1.55 -27.70
CA SER A 113 9.87 1.96 -28.09
C SER A 113 10.49 1.10 -29.20
N VAL A 114 10.00 -0.13 -29.42
CA VAL A 114 10.53 -1.04 -30.45
C VAL A 114 9.86 -0.79 -31.82
N ILE A 115 8.64 -0.25 -31.84
CA ILE A 115 7.91 0.08 -33.09
C ILE A 115 8.31 1.47 -33.63
N ALA A 116 8.91 2.33 -32.79
CA ALA A 116 9.35 3.67 -33.17
C ALA A 116 10.83 3.76 -33.59
N ALA A 117 11.49 2.62 -33.83
CA ALA A 117 12.90 2.52 -34.25
C ALA A 117 13.01 2.06 -35.71
#